data_AF-A0AAG5CXE1-F1
#
_entry.id   AF-A0AAG5CXE1-F1
#
_cell.length_a   1.000
_cell.length_b   1.000
_cell.length_c   1.000
_cell.angle_alpha   90.00
_cell.angle_beta   90.00
_cell.angle_gamma   90.00
#
_symmetry.space_group_name_H-M   'P 1'
#
loop_
_entity.id
_entity.type
_entity.pdbx_description
1 polymer ?
#
loop_
_entity_poly.entity_id
_entity_poly.type
_entity_poly.pdbx_seq_one_letter_code
_entity_poly.pdbx_strand_id
1 'polypeptide(L)'
;MANSRVPSPPLPEVNTPVAENWCYTQVKVVKFSYMWTINNFSFCREEMGEVLKSSTFSAGANDKLKWCLRVNPKGLDEESKDYLSLYLLLVSCNKSEVRAKFKFSILNAKREETKAMESQRAYRFVQGKDWGFKKFIRRDFLLDEANGLLPEDKLTIFCEEALCVNLSVETAAETLILADLHSADQLKAQTIDFINT
;
A
#
# COMPACT_ATOMS: atom_id res chain seq x y z
N MET A 1 -42.54 -61.96 -44.03
CA MET A 1 -41.53 -60.92 -44.35
C MET A 1 -41.98 -59.63 -43.68
N ALA A 2 -41.26 -59.18 -42.66
CA ALA A 2 -41.47 -57.89 -42.01
C ALA A 2 -40.09 -57.24 -41.84
N ASN A 3 -39.90 -56.12 -42.54
CA ASN A 3 -38.65 -55.34 -42.54
C ASN A 3 -38.50 -54.57 -41.23
N SER A 4 -37.40 -54.81 -40.50
CA SER A 4 -36.97 -53.99 -39.38
C SER A 4 -36.33 -52.70 -39.89
N ARG A 5 -36.84 -51.54 -39.45
CA ARG A 5 -36.17 -50.24 -39.64
C ARG A 5 -35.05 -50.11 -38.61
N VAL A 6 -33.83 -49.86 -39.08
CA VAL A 6 -32.68 -49.51 -38.24
C VAL A 6 -32.77 -48.01 -37.88
N PRO A 7 -32.51 -47.58 -36.64
CA PRO A 7 -32.50 -46.16 -36.29
C PRO A 7 -31.26 -45.47 -36.85
N SER A 8 -31.43 -44.29 -37.44
CA SER A 8 -30.33 -43.42 -37.86
C SER A 8 -29.58 -42.86 -36.63
N PRO A 9 -28.25 -42.69 -36.69
CA PRO A 9 -27.48 -42.12 -35.59
C PRO A 9 -27.80 -40.62 -35.38
N PRO A 10 -27.66 -40.10 -34.14
CA PRO A 10 -27.87 -38.68 -33.87
C PRO A 10 -26.79 -37.84 -34.57
N LEU A 11 -27.19 -36.64 -35.02
CA LEU A 11 -26.29 -35.67 -35.64
C LEU A 11 -25.19 -35.24 -34.64
N PRO A 12 -23.97 -34.92 -35.13
CA PRO A 12 -22.88 -34.51 -34.25
C PRO A 12 -23.24 -33.20 -33.55
N GLU A 13 -23.12 -33.23 -32.22
CA GLU A 13 -23.26 -32.06 -31.37
C GLU A 13 -22.34 -30.93 -31.86
N VAL A 14 -22.90 -29.73 -31.98
CA VAL A 14 -22.14 -28.51 -32.25
C VAL A 14 -21.20 -28.30 -31.07
N ASN A 15 -19.94 -28.71 -31.27
CA ASN A 15 -18.84 -28.38 -30.37
C ASN A 15 -18.70 -26.86 -30.36
N THR A 16 -19.37 -26.21 -29.41
CA THR A 16 -19.09 -24.83 -29.06
C THR A 16 -17.71 -24.81 -28.41
N PRO A 17 -16.77 -23.97 -28.86
CA PRO A 17 -15.46 -23.93 -28.22
C PRO A 17 -15.64 -23.30 -26.83
N VAL A 18 -15.64 -24.15 -25.81
CA VAL A 18 -15.47 -23.70 -24.43
C VAL A 18 -14.03 -23.23 -24.30
N ALA A 19 -13.82 -21.97 -23.94
CA ALA A 19 -12.48 -21.46 -23.69
C ALA A 19 -11.91 -22.17 -22.44
N GLU A 20 -11.05 -23.16 -22.64
CA GLU A 20 -10.26 -23.81 -21.58
C GLU A 20 -8.95 -23.06 -21.27
N ASN A 21 -8.89 -21.76 -21.59
CA ASN A 21 -7.67 -20.99 -21.42
C ASN A 21 -7.65 -20.35 -20.04
N TRP A 22 -6.84 -20.93 -19.16
CA TRP A 22 -6.45 -20.33 -17.90
C TRP A 22 -5.38 -19.26 -18.16
N CYS A 23 -5.57 -18.06 -17.61
CA CYS A 23 -4.54 -17.02 -17.57
C CYS A 23 -4.22 -16.68 -16.12
N TYR A 24 -3.01 -16.14 -15.88
CA TYR A 24 -2.62 -15.60 -14.58
C TYR A 24 -2.04 -14.21 -14.77
N THR A 25 -2.38 -13.28 -13.88
CA THR A 25 -1.75 -11.96 -13.81
C THR A 25 -0.90 -11.93 -12.55
N GLN A 26 0.40 -11.70 -12.71
CA GLN A 26 1.32 -11.58 -11.57
C GLN A 26 1.52 -10.10 -11.23
N VAL A 27 0.99 -9.67 -10.09
CA VAL A 27 1.23 -8.33 -9.56
C VAL A 27 2.53 -8.34 -8.78
N LYS A 28 3.55 -7.60 -9.25
CA LYS A 28 4.80 -7.42 -8.49
C LYS A 28 4.56 -6.50 -7.30
N VAL A 29 4.83 -7.01 -6.10
CA VAL A 29 4.80 -6.28 -4.84
C VAL A 29 6.23 -6.11 -4.36
N VAL A 30 6.64 -4.87 -4.12
CA VAL A 30 7.95 -4.55 -3.52
C VAL A 30 7.71 -4.20 -2.06
N LYS A 31 8.36 -4.92 -1.15
CA LYS A 31 8.29 -4.62 0.28
C LYS A 31 9.58 -3.95 0.72
N PHE A 32 9.45 -2.91 1.53
CA PHE A 32 10.56 -2.32 2.23
C PHE A 32 10.05 -1.76 3.57
N SER A 33 10.99 -1.53 4.49
CA SER A 33 10.68 -0.95 5.77
C SER A 33 11.57 0.24 6.06
N TYR A 34 11.07 1.14 6.88
CA TYR A 34 11.77 2.33 7.33
C TYR A 34 11.55 2.54 8.82
N MET A 35 12.63 2.86 9.52
CA MET A 35 12.62 3.12 10.95
C MET A 35 13.04 4.56 11.20
N TRP A 36 12.24 5.27 11.99
CA TRP A 36 12.50 6.65 12.38
C TRP A 36 12.43 6.80 13.89
N THR A 37 13.54 7.25 14.48
CA THR A 37 13.60 7.58 15.90
C THR A 37 13.59 9.09 16.10
N ILE A 38 12.66 9.57 16.90
CA ILE A 38 12.58 10.95 17.39
C ILE A 38 13.13 10.96 18.82
N ASN A 39 14.25 11.63 19.04
CA ASN A 39 14.88 11.74 20.35
C ASN A 39 14.26 12.86 21.16
N ASN A 40 14.24 12.70 22.49
CA ASN A 40 13.69 13.68 23.44
C ASN A 40 12.23 14.04 23.09
N PHE A 41 11.41 13.03 22.82
CA PHE A 41 10.06 13.20 22.27
C PHE A 41 9.15 14.03 23.20
N SER A 42 9.28 13.85 24.51
CA SER A 42 8.54 14.65 25.50
C SER A 42 8.83 16.16 25.42
N PHE A 43 9.97 16.55 24.81
CA PHE A 43 10.39 17.95 24.62
C PHE A 43 9.98 18.54 23.26
N CYS A 44 9.28 17.78 22.41
CA CYS A 44 8.76 18.29 21.14
C CYS A 44 7.89 19.53 21.38
N ARG A 45 8.29 20.66 20.77
CA ARG A 45 7.61 21.96 20.94
C ARG A 45 6.47 22.16 19.95
N GLU A 46 6.33 21.29 18.97
CA GLU A 46 5.29 21.37 17.95
C GLU A 46 3.92 21.54 18.59
N GLU A 47 3.20 22.57 18.18
CA GLU A 47 1.81 22.79 18.56
C GLU A 47 0.85 21.95 17.70
N MET A 48 -0.43 21.95 18.07
CA MET A 48 -1.46 21.25 17.31
C MET A 48 -1.44 21.70 15.84
N GLY A 49 -1.45 20.74 14.92
CA GLY A 49 -1.34 20.98 13.47
C GLY A 49 0.09 21.12 12.95
N GLU A 50 1.07 21.41 13.81
CA GLU A 50 2.49 21.43 13.43
C GLU A 50 3.05 20.02 13.26
N VAL A 51 4.07 19.89 12.39
CA VAL A 51 4.49 18.60 11.85
C VAL A 51 5.99 18.40 11.92
N LEU A 52 6.39 17.24 12.42
CA LEU A 52 7.72 16.68 12.27
C LEU A 52 7.78 15.84 11.01
N LYS A 53 8.87 15.95 10.25
CA LYS A 53 9.12 15.12 9.05
C LYS A 53 10.37 14.30 9.24
N SER A 54 10.32 13.03 8.82
CA SER A 54 11.51 12.20 8.73
C SER A 54 12.39 12.63 7.55
N SER A 55 13.62 12.12 7.52
CA SER A 55 14.40 12.05 6.29
C SER A 55 13.62 11.30 5.20
N THR A 56 13.93 11.61 3.95
CA THR A 56 13.37 10.91 2.80
C THR A 56 13.98 9.52 2.65
N PHE A 57 13.16 8.53 2.31
CA PHE A 57 13.57 7.15 2.07
C PHE A 57 12.95 6.59 0.77
N SER A 58 13.48 5.46 0.32
CA SER A 58 13.02 4.74 -0.88
C SER A 58 13.35 3.26 -0.79
N ALA A 59 12.72 2.42 -1.63
CA ALA A 59 12.93 0.96 -1.56
C ALA A 59 14.34 0.53 -2.00
N GLY A 60 15.04 1.38 -2.75
CA GLY A 60 16.43 1.19 -3.15
C GLY A 60 17.13 2.51 -3.49
N ALA A 61 18.45 2.46 -3.66
CA ALA A 61 19.29 3.65 -3.90
C ALA A 61 18.88 4.44 -5.15
N ASN A 62 18.50 3.73 -6.22
CA ASN A 62 18.12 4.33 -7.52
C ASN A 62 16.61 4.51 -7.70
N ASP A 63 15.82 4.18 -6.68
CA ASP A 63 14.37 4.30 -6.75
C ASP A 63 13.95 5.78 -6.81
N LYS A 64 13.06 6.08 -7.76
CA LYS A 64 12.53 7.42 -8.00
C LYS A 64 11.35 7.76 -7.10
N LEU A 65 10.75 6.75 -6.46
CA LEU A 65 9.72 6.93 -5.45
C LEU A 65 10.37 7.31 -4.13
N LYS A 66 10.17 8.56 -3.74
CA LYS A 66 10.72 9.11 -2.51
C LYS A 66 9.60 9.35 -1.51
N TRP A 67 9.76 8.82 -0.32
CA TRP A 67 8.76 8.83 0.73
C TRP A 67 9.31 9.52 1.98
N CYS A 68 8.43 10.04 2.83
CA CYS A 68 8.81 10.40 4.20
C CYS A 68 7.64 10.17 5.16
N LEU A 69 7.94 10.04 6.45
CA LEU A 69 6.93 10.02 7.50
C LEU A 69 6.65 11.45 7.96
N ARG A 70 5.39 11.70 8.35
CA ARG A 70 4.92 12.94 8.97
C ARG A 70 4.26 12.60 10.30
N VAL A 71 4.66 13.28 11.36
CA VAL A 71 4.09 13.14 12.70
C VAL A 71 3.57 14.49 13.17
N ASN A 72 2.35 14.53 13.67
CA ASN A 72 1.83 15.65 14.46
C ASN A 72 1.79 15.21 15.94
N PRO A 73 2.77 15.60 16.77
CA PRO A 73 2.88 15.12 18.15
C PRO A 73 1.67 15.48 19.03
N LYS A 74 1.02 16.61 18.75
CA LYS A 74 -0.15 17.14 19.48
C LYS A 74 -1.43 17.13 18.64
N GLY A 75 -1.54 16.21 17.69
CA GLY A 75 -2.69 16.08 16.80
C GLY A 75 -2.67 17.03 15.61
N LEU A 76 -3.50 16.73 14.62
CA LEU A 76 -3.63 17.52 13.39
C LEU A 76 -4.62 18.68 13.55
N ASP A 77 -5.70 18.44 14.29
CA ASP A 77 -6.76 19.40 14.58
C ASP A 77 -7.45 19.03 15.91
N GLU A 78 -8.46 19.81 16.29
CA GLU A 78 -9.17 19.67 17.57
C GLU A 78 -9.74 18.26 17.80
N GLU A 79 -10.14 17.56 16.72
CA GLU A 79 -10.70 16.22 16.81
C GLU A 79 -9.64 15.18 17.22
N SER A 80 -8.37 15.45 16.92
CA SER A 80 -7.24 14.57 17.22
C SER A 80 -6.22 15.15 18.20
N LYS A 81 -6.53 16.23 18.93
CA LYS A 81 -5.64 16.89 19.90
C LYS A 81 -5.04 15.96 20.98
N ASP A 82 -5.78 14.92 21.35
CA ASP A 82 -5.39 13.94 22.35
C ASP A 82 -4.63 12.75 21.75
N TYR A 83 -4.33 12.80 20.46
CA TYR A 83 -3.67 11.74 19.71
C TYR A 83 -2.41 12.27 19.03
N LEU A 84 -1.46 11.37 18.84
CA LEU A 84 -0.42 11.55 17.83
C LEU A 84 -1.02 11.14 16.48
N SER A 85 -0.87 12.00 15.47
CA SER A 85 -1.23 11.68 14.08
C SER A 85 0.01 11.26 13.31
N LEU A 86 -0.09 10.23 12.47
CA LEU A 86 1.03 9.66 11.72
C LEU A 86 0.64 9.36 10.27
N TYR A 87 1.45 9.84 9.32
CA TYR A 87 1.20 9.70 7.90
C TYR A 87 2.45 9.33 7.12
N LEU A 88 2.22 8.62 6.01
CA LEU A 88 3.19 8.39 4.95
C LEU A 88 2.92 9.40 3.83
N LEU A 89 3.95 10.12 3.39
CA LEU A 89 3.89 11.11 2.32
C LEU A 89 4.70 10.62 1.11
N LEU A 90 4.11 10.66 -0.09
CA LEU A 90 4.85 10.52 -1.34
C LEU A 90 5.47 11.88 -1.70
N VAL A 91 6.77 12.03 -1.49
CA VAL A 91 7.53 13.27 -1.70
C VAL A 91 7.81 13.51 -3.18
N SER A 92 8.28 12.49 -3.89
CA SER A 92 8.61 12.56 -5.32
C SER A 92 8.27 11.25 -6.00
N CYS A 93 7.79 11.35 -7.23
CA CYS A 93 7.43 10.23 -8.07
C CYS A 93 7.69 10.58 -9.54
N ASN A 94 8.23 9.64 -10.33
CA ASN A 94 8.36 9.80 -11.78
C ASN A 94 7.15 9.26 -12.56
N LYS A 95 6.08 8.89 -11.86
CA LYS A 95 4.81 8.40 -12.40
C LYS A 95 3.67 9.32 -11.98
N SER A 96 2.54 9.24 -12.69
CA SER A 96 1.32 9.98 -12.36
C SER A 96 0.73 9.59 -11.00
N GLU A 97 0.81 8.31 -10.62
CA GLU A 97 0.36 7.78 -9.33
C GLU A 97 1.10 6.50 -8.91
N VAL A 98 1.01 6.18 -7.62
CA VAL A 98 1.45 4.90 -7.04
C VAL A 98 0.36 4.38 -6.09
N ARG A 99 0.17 3.06 -6.03
CA ARG A 99 -0.69 2.44 -5.01
C ARG A 99 0.16 1.72 -3.97
N ALA A 100 -0.07 2.03 -2.70
CA ALA A 100 0.69 1.40 -1.61
C ALA A 100 -0.23 1.05 -0.44
N LYS A 101 0.05 -0.10 0.20
CA LYS A 101 -0.40 -0.39 1.55
C LYS A 101 0.74 -0.06 2.51
N PHE A 102 0.39 0.43 3.68
CA PHE A 102 1.35 0.77 4.73
C PHE A 102 0.85 0.26 6.07
N LYS A 103 1.81 -0.12 6.92
CA LYS A 103 1.63 -0.45 8.33
C LYS A 103 2.58 0.43 9.13
N PHE A 104 2.07 1.00 10.21
CA PHE A 104 2.88 1.68 11.21
C PHE A 104 2.84 0.92 12.51
N SER A 105 3.95 0.89 13.23
CA SER A 105 4.06 0.37 14.58
C SER A 105 5.06 1.23 15.38
N ILE A 106 5.02 1.10 16.70
CA ILE A 106 6.01 1.66 17.62
C ILE A 106 6.90 0.50 18.07
N LEU A 107 8.21 0.72 18.15
CA LEU A 107 9.13 -0.25 18.73
C LEU A 107 9.28 0.01 20.23
N ASN A 108 9.04 -1.01 21.05
CA ASN A 108 9.27 -0.93 22.50
C ASN A 108 10.78 -1.04 22.84
N ALA A 109 11.12 -0.99 24.13
CA ALA A 109 12.50 -1.13 24.61
C ALA A 109 13.20 -2.43 24.17
N LYS A 110 12.44 -3.50 23.88
CA LYS A 110 12.95 -4.79 23.38
C LYS A 110 13.07 -4.85 21.85
N ARG A 111 12.77 -3.74 21.15
CA ARG A 111 12.68 -3.65 19.68
C ARG A 111 11.58 -4.52 19.07
N GLU A 112 10.55 -4.82 19.85
CA GLU A 112 9.37 -5.53 19.36
C GLU A 112 8.34 -4.50 18.85
N GLU A 113 7.69 -4.82 17.73
CA GLU A 113 6.59 -4.01 17.22
C GLU A 113 5.37 -4.08 18.13
N THR A 114 4.81 -2.91 18.45
CA THR A 114 3.56 -2.77 19.21
C THR A 114 2.70 -1.65 18.61
N LYS A 115 1.44 -1.56 19.06
CA LYS A 115 0.47 -0.52 18.64
C LYS A 115 0.37 -0.38 17.12
N ALA A 116 0.39 -1.52 16.43
CA ALA A 116 0.38 -1.53 14.97
C ALA A 116 -0.98 -1.09 14.42
N MET A 117 -0.95 -0.27 13.37
CA MET A 117 -2.11 0.04 12.53
C MET A 117 -1.73 -0.14 11.07
N GLU A 118 -2.57 -0.85 10.31
CA GLU A 118 -2.37 -1.09 8.88
C GLU A 118 -3.50 -0.48 8.06
N SER A 119 -3.14 0.07 6.90
CA SER A 119 -4.10 0.46 5.87
C SER A 119 -4.96 -0.74 5.45
N GLN A 120 -6.28 -0.58 5.45
CA GLN A 120 -7.19 -1.66 5.04
C GLN A 120 -7.03 -2.06 3.56
N ARG A 121 -6.60 -1.13 2.72
CA ARG A 121 -6.42 -1.29 1.27
C ARG A 121 -5.23 -0.51 0.77
N ALA A 122 -4.83 -0.75 -0.47
CA ALA A 122 -3.84 0.09 -1.12
C ALA A 122 -4.46 1.46 -1.42
N TYR A 123 -3.81 2.52 -0.96
CA TYR A 123 -4.23 3.90 -1.22
C TYR A 123 -3.51 4.45 -2.44
N ARG A 124 -4.19 5.33 -3.16
CA ARG A 124 -3.64 6.05 -4.31
C ARG A 124 -2.84 7.26 -3.82
N PHE A 125 -1.55 7.23 -4.06
CA PHE A 125 -0.62 8.34 -3.83
C PHE A 125 -0.33 9.06 -5.14
N VAL A 126 -0.34 10.38 -5.08
CA VAL A 126 0.26 11.26 -6.09
C VAL A 126 1.35 12.07 -5.39
N GLN A 127 2.24 12.68 -6.16
CA GLN A 127 3.29 13.52 -5.57
C GLN A 127 2.68 14.59 -4.65
N GLY A 128 3.20 14.70 -3.43
CA GLY A 128 2.70 15.60 -2.39
C GLY A 128 1.51 15.08 -1.58
N LYS A 129 0.96 13.91 -1.90
CA LYS A 129 -0.18 13.32 -1.18
C LYS A 129 0.29 12.40 -0.07
N ASP A 130 -0.40 12.47 1.07
CA ASP A 130 -0.23 11.56 2.19
C ASP A 130 -1.48 10.75 2.52
N TRP A 131 -1.24 9.64 3.21
CA TRP A 131 -2.24 8.77 3.82
C TRP A 131 -1.71 8.24 5.15
N GLY A 132 -2.60 8.04 6.11
CA GLY A 132 -2.19 7.69 7.47
C GLY A 132 -3.35 7.63 8.45
N PHE A 133 -3.02 7.72 9.73
CA PHE A 133 -3.98 7.65 10.82
C PHE A 133 -3.96 8.95 11.61
N LYS A 134 -5.07 9.69 11.52
CA LYS A 134 -5.28 10.92 12.29
C LYS A 134 -5.26 10.67 13.80
N LYS A 135 -5.73 9.50 14.23
CA LYS A 135 -5.75 9.04 15.63
C LYS A 135 -4.93 7.76 15.78
N PHE A 136 -3.61 7.84 15.61
CA PHE A 136 -2.74 6.66 15.63
C PHE A 136 -2.59 6.09 17.05
N ILE A 137 -2.22 6.94 18.01
CA ILE A 137 -2.09 6.56 19.41
C ILE A 137 -2.49 7.71 20.32
N ARG A 138 -3.17 7.43 21.43
CA ARG A 138 -3.48 8.44 22.44
C ARG A 138 -2.19 8.93 23.11
N ARG A 139 -2.09 10.24 23.33
CA ARG A 139 -0.88 10.88 23.86
C ARG A 139 -0.65 10.52 25.31
N ASP A 140 -1.69 10.44 26.13
CA ASP A 140 -1.58 10.01 27.52
C ASP A 140 -0.98 8.61 27.63
N PHE A 141 -1.49 7.66 26.82
CA PHE A 141 -0.98 6.30 26.75
C PHE A 141 0.47 6.26 26.24
N LEU A 142 0.81 7.07 25.25
CA LEU A 142 2.17 7.13 24.69
C LEU A 142 3.19 7.68 25.70
N LEU A 143 2.82 8.71 26.44
CA LEU A 143 3.69 9.43 27.37
C LEU A 143 3.80 8.77 28.75
N ASP A 144 2.87 7.88 29.09
CA ASP A 144 2.92 7.10 30.32
C ASP A 144 4.06 6.07 30.27
N GLU A 145 5.06 6.29 31.13
CA GLU A 145 6.27 5.46 31.24
C GLU A 145 5.95 3.98 31.50
N ALA A 146 4.83 3.67 32.17
CA ALA A 146 4.42 2.30 32.43
C ALA A 146 4.15 1.49 31.15
N ASN A 147 3.86 2.18 30.03
CA ASN A 147 3.61 1.54 28.74
C ASN A 147 4.89 1.24 27.95
N GLY A 148 6.05 1.77 28.37
CA GLY A 148 7.36 1.42 27.80
C GLY A 148 7.52 1.75 26.31
N LEU A 149 6.80 2.75 25.80
CA LEU A 149 6.81 3.14 24.38
C LEU A 149 7.84 4.22 24.03
N LEU A 150 8.42 4.87 25.05
CA LEU A 150 9.43 5.93 24.92
C LEU A 150 10.70 5.59 25.72
N PRO A 151 11.39 4.47 25.43
CA PRO A 151 12.64 4.15 26.11
C PRO A 151 13.66 5.28 25.91
N GLU A 152 14.21 5.79 27.01
CA GLU A 152 15.13 6.95 26.99
C GLU A 152 14.53 8.20 26.31
N ASP A 153 13.21 8.40 26.44
CA ASP A 153 12.46 9.47 25.77
C ASP A 153 12.61 9.46 24.24
N LYS A 154 12.75 8.28 23.65
CA LYS A 154 12.86 8.08 22.20
C LYS A 154 11.62 7.41 21.66
N LEU A 155 10.88 8.12 20.80
CA LEU A 155 9.81 7.53 20.01
C LEU A 155 10.42 6.88 18.77
N THR A 156 10.37 5.55 18.67
CA THR A 156 10.80 4.82 17.48
C THR A 156 9.60 4.29 16.71
N ILE A 157 9.37 4.88 15.54
CA ILE A 157 8.32 4.50 14.60
C ILE A 157 8.90 3.56 13.58
N PHE A 158 8.22 2.44 13.36
CA PHE A 158 8.52 1.51 12.29
C PHE A 158 7.41 1.56 11.26
N CYS A 159 7.79 1.70 10.00
CA CYS A 159 6.89 1.68 8.86
C CYS A 159 7.25 0.49 7.99
N GLU A 160 6.28 -0.39 7.76
CA GLU A 160 6.36 -1.43 6.73
C GLU A 160 5.47 -1.01 5.57
N GLU A 161 6.04 -0.98 4.37
CA GLU A 161 5.29 -0.77 3.15
C GLU A 161 5.20 -2.05 2.33
N ALA A 162 4.00 -2.30 1.81
CA ALA A 162 3.80 -3.13 0.63
C ALA A 162 3.50 -2.18 -0.53
N LEU A 163 4.55 -1.84 -1.28
CA LEU A 163 4.45 -1.08 -2.52
C LEU A 163 3.82 -2.00 -3.57
N CYS A 164 2.66 -1.60 -4.12
CA CYS A 164 1.85 -2.46 -4.97
C CYS A 164 1.77 -1.96 -6.42
N VAL A 165 1.93 -2.93 -7.32
CA VAL A 165 1.68 -2.89 -8.78
C VAL A 165 2.73 -2.14 -9.59
N ASN A 166 3.81 -2.84 -9.91
CA ASN A 166 4.48 -2.61 -11.18
C ASN A 166 3.91 -3.62 -12.18
N LEU A 167 3.25 -3.12 -13.24
CA LEU A 167 3.39 -3.75 -14.55
C LEU A 167 4.89 -3.77 -14.87
N SER A 168 5.40 -4.91 -15.31
CA SER A 168 6.74 -4.96 -15.88
C SER A 168 6.62 -4.95 -17.40
N VAL A 169 7.72 -4.61 -18.09
CA VAL A 169 7.77 -4.68 -19.56
C VAL A 169 7.44 -6.10 -20.02
N GLU A 170 7.86 -7.12 -19.26
CA GLU A 170 7.57 -8.51 -19.59
C GLU A 170 6.07 -8.84 -19.49
N THR A 171 5.34 -8.26 -18.54
CA THR A 171 3.93 -8.60 -18.29
C THR A 171 2.94 -7.63 -18.93
N ALA A 172 3.40 -6.49 -19.47
CA ALA A 172 2.51 -5.43 -19.96
C ALA A 172 1.67 -5.86 -21.17
N ALA A 173 2.26 -6.56 -22.14
CA ALA A 173 1.52 -7.03 -23.30
C ALA A 173 0.41 -8.04 -22.92
N GLU A 174 0.76 -9.03 -22.10
CA GLU A 174 -0.22 -10.02 -21.61
C GLU A 174 -1.29 -9.37 -20.74
N THR A 175 -0.92 -8.46 -19.84
CA THR A 175 -1.89 -7.78 -18.97
C THR A 175 -2.85 -6.91 -19.77
N LEU A 176 -2.39 -6.27 -20.87
CA LEU A 176 -3.26 -5.49 -21.75
C LEU A 176 -4.28 -6.37 -22.46
N ILE A 177 -3.83 -7.51 -23.01
CA ILE A 177 -4.68 -8.48 -23.70
C ILE A 177 -5.74 -9.03 -22.73
N LEU A 178 -5.34 -9.41 -21.52
CA LEU A 178 -6.26 -9.93 -20.51
C LEU A 178 -7.25 -8.87 -20.01
N ALA A 179 -6.79 -7.63 -19.84
CA ALA A 179 -7.67 -6.55 -19.42
C ALA A 179 -8.74 -6.24 -20.48
N ASP A 180 -8.39 -6.31 -21.76
CA ASP A 180 -9.34 -6.14 -22.86
C ASP A 180 -10.33 -7.32 -22.95
N LEU A 181 -9.81 -8.55 -22.90
CA LEU A 181 -10.60 -9.78 -22.97
C LEU A 181 -11.67 -9.84 -21.86
N HIS A 182 -11.32 -9.43 -20.65
CA HIS A 182 -12.20 -9.47 -19.49
C HIS A 182 -12.96 -8.17 -19.22
N SER A 183 -12.91 -7.19 -20.15
CA SER A 183 -13.55 -5.88 -19.97
C SER A 183 -13.17 -5.20 -18.63
N ALA A 184 -11.90 -5.36 -18.22
CA ALA A 184 -11.35 -4.76 -17.02
C ALA A 184 -10.80 -3.36 -17.33
N ASP A 185 -11.70 -2.41 -17.57
CA ASP A 185 -11.39 -1.07 -18.10
C ASP A 185 -10.29 -0.32 -17.32
N GLN A 186 -10.30 -0.43 -15.98
CA GLN A 186 -9.31 0.23 -15.14
C GLN A 186 -7.90 -0.36 -15.31
N LEU A 187 -7.80 -1.68 -15.47
CA LEU A 187 -6.52 -2.37 -15.68
C LEU A 187 -6.00 -2.11 -17.10
N LYS A 188 -6.91 -2.05 -18.08
CA LYS A 188 -6.60 -1.72 -19.47
C LYS A 188 -6.00 -0.32 -19.57
N ALA A 189 -6.64 0.68 -18.95
CA ALA A 189 -6.13 2.05 -18.91
C ALA A 189 -4.73 2.12 -18.26
N GLN A 190 -4.55 1.48 -17.11
CA GLN A 190 -3.25 1.44 -16.41
C GLN A 190 -2.14 0.76 -17.25
N THR A 191 -2.49 -0.25 -18.06
CA THR A 191 -1.52 -0.95 -18.91
C THR A 191 -1.16 -0.17 -20.17
N ILE A 192 -2.13 0.53 -20.77
CA ILE A 192 -1.88 1.45 -21.89
C ILE A 192 -0.99 2.60 -21.44
N ASP A 193 -1.26 3.20 -20.28
CA ASP A 193 -0.44 4.28 -19.72
C ASP A 193 1.01 3.82 -19.48
N PHE A 194 1.19 2.59 -18.97
CA PHE A 194 2.51 2.00 -18.78
C PHE A 194 3.27 1.77 -20.10
N ILE A 195 2.60 1.32 -21.16
CA ILE A 195 3.22 1.07 -22.48
C ILE A 195 3.64 2.38 -23.17
N ASN A 196 2.90 3.46 -22.94
CA ASN A 196 3.14 4.77 -23.56
C ASN A 196 4.14 5.66 -22.80
N THR A 197 4.71 5.18 -21.68
CA THR A 197 5.74 5.88 -20.88
C THR A 197 7.14 5.45 -21.29
#